data_AF-F8A3H4-F1
#
_entry.id   AF-F8A3H4-F1
#
_cell.length_a   1.000
_cell.length_b   1.000
_cell.length_c   1.000
_cell.angle_alpha   90.00
_cell.angle_beta   90.00
_cell.angle_gamma   90.00
#
_symmetry.space_group_name_H-M   'P 1'
#
loop_
_entity.id
_entity.type
_entity.pdbx_description
1 polymer ?
#
loop_
_entity_poly.entity_id
_entity_poly.type
_entity_poly.pdbx_seq_one_letter_code
_entity_poly.pdbx_strand_id
1 'polypeptide(L)'
;MQDAVHDLPGDDEPVPMTTTERSVWAYLVAVVLTSGAYLLYLGVQLARTPAHEIEWVVPMLWTLGASVVGSILLTIVGTIVGSVTATIGRAAAGRTEHHAPVVESGTDARDDEIGLRAHRAHIGVLAAGFVWALVLAMLDADTFWIGNLLFVVGTAGALVETTTKLRLYRRGF
;
A
#
# COMPACT_ATOMS: atom_id res chain seq x y z
N MET A 1 -11.23 -22.46 48.06
CA MET A 1 -11.18 -21.11 47.47
C MET A 1 -10.32 -21.26 46.23
N GLN A 2 -10.96 -21.19 45.07
CA GLN A 2 -10.54 -21.82 43.81
C GLN A 2 -9.56 -20.90 43.08
N ASP A 3 -8.39 -21.43 42.71
CA ASP A 3 -7.38 -20.75 41.92
C ASP A 3 -7.96 -20.41 40.53
N ALA A 4 -8.17 -19.12 40.29
CA ALA A 4 -8.48 -18.59 38.97
C ALA A 4 -7.18 -18.59 38.15
N VAL A 5 -6.91 -19.73 37.52
CA VAL A 5 -5.93 -19.86 36.43
C VAL A 5 -6.37 -18.88 35.34
N HIS A 6 -5.65 -17.77 35.24
CA HIS A 6 -5.71 -16.85 34.12
C HIS A 6 -5.22 -17.62 32.91
N ASP A 7 -6.15 -18.10 32.08
CA ASP A 7 -5.87 -18.77 30.82
C ASP A 7 -5.20 -17.73 29.91
N LEU A 8 -3.87 -17.79 29.81
CA LEU A 8 -3.13 -17.00 28.82
C LEU A 8 -3.44 -17.65 27.46
N PRO A 9 -3.89 -16.90 26.45
CA PRO A 9 -4.14 -17.45 25.13
C PRO A 9 -2.87 -18.17 24.66
N GLY A 10 -3.02 -19.43 24.24
CA GLY A 10 -1.90 -20.26 23.81
C GLY A 10 -1.16 -19.62 22.64
N ASP A 11 0.17 -19.77 22.63
CA ASP A 11 1.11 -19.22 21.64
C ASP A 11 0.83 -19.63 20.18
N ASP A 12 -0.22 -20.43 19.94
CA ASP A 12 -0.66 -20.95 18.65
C ASP A 12 -1.91 -20.23 18.08
N GLU A 13 -2.43 -19.19 18.72
CA GLU A 13 -3.47 -18.38 18.09
C GLU A 13 -2.86 -17.54 16.95
N PRO A 14 -3.29 -17.72 15.68
CA PRO A 14 -2.78 -16.94 14.58
C PRO A 14 -3.11 -15.47 14.83
N VAL A 15 -2.11 -14.69 15.23
CA VAL A 15 -2.25 -13.26 15.51
C VAL A 15 -2.87 -12.60 14.29
N PRO A 16 -4.13 -12.12 14.36
CA PRO A 16 -4.78 -11.52 13.21
C PRO A 16 -4.01 -10.25 12.83
N MET A 17 -3.59 -10.15 11.56
CA MET A 17 -2.89 -8.95 11.06
C MET A 17 -3.68 -7.69 11.40
N THR A 18 -2.99 -6.69 11.96
CA THR A 18 -3.63 -5.42 12.37
C THR A 18 -4.29 -4.74 11.17
N THR A 19 -5.35 -3.97 11.41
CA THR A 19 -6.08 -3.26 10.33
C THR A 19 -5.15 -2.35 9.53
N THR A 20 -4.15 -1.76 10.19
CA THR A 20 -3.10 -0.94 9.56
C THR A 20 -2.16 -1.78 8.68
N GLU A 21 -1.70 -2.94 9.14
CA GLU A 21 -0.86 -3.81 8.31
C GLU A 21 -1.61 -4.28 7.05
N ARG A 22 -2.89 -4.65 7.20
CA ARG A 22 -3.74 -5.06 6.07
C ARG A 22 -3.91 -3.95 5.04
N SER A 23 -4.09 -2.70 5.46
CA SER A 23 -4.25 -1.57 4.53
C SER A 23 -2.94 -1.25 3.80
N VAL A 24 -1.78 -1.41 4.45
CA VAL A 24 -0.47 -1.27 3.80
C VAL A 24 -0.27 -2.35 2.73
N TRP A 25 -0.64 -3.61 3.01
CA TRP A 25 -0.63 -4.68 2.01
C TRP A 25 -1.57 -4.40 0.85
N ALA A 26 -2.79 -3.95 1.13
CA ALA A 26 -3.78 -3.59 0.13
C ALA A 26 -3.24 -2.50 -0.82
N TYR A 27 -2.64 -1.46 -0.25
CA TYR A 27 -2.02 -0.38 -1.02
C TYR A 27 -0.81 -0.88 -1.83
N LEU A 28 0.07 -1.71 -1.25
CA LEU A 28 1.22 -2.31 -1.96
C LEU A 28 0.75 -3.11 -3.18
N VAL A 29 -0.24 -3.99 -3.02
CA VAL A 29 -0.79 -4.80 -4.11
C VAL A 29 -1.40 -3.91 -5.19
N ALA A 30 -2.18 -2.89 -4.80
CA ALA A 30 -2.77 -1.94 -5.74
C ALA A 30 -1.69 -1.25 -6.57
N VAL A 31 -0.67 -0.66 -5.93
CA VAL A 31 0.43 0.03 -6.61
C VAL A 31 1.20 -0.90 -7.56
N VAL A 32 1.55 -2.11 -7.11
CA VAL A 32 2.30 -3.06 -7.94
C VAL A 32 1.49 -3.45 -9.19
N LEU A 33 0.21 -3.75 -9.03
CA LEU A 33 -0.65 -4.16 -10.15
C LEU A 33 -0.88 -3.02 -11.13
N THR A 34 -1.25 -1.84 -10.65
CA THR A 34 -1.55 -0.70 -11.52
C THR A 34 -0.29 -0.20 -12.23
N SER A 35 0.82 -0.02 -11.49
CA SER A 35 2.07 0.46 -12.09
C SER A 35 2.69 -0.59 -13.00
N GLY A 36 2.61 -1.88 -12.65
CA GLY A 36 3.06 -2.97 -13.53
C GLY A 36 2.28 -3.02 -14.83
N ALA A 37 0.95 -2.88 -14.78
CA ALA A 37 0.10 -2.83 -15.97
C ALA A 37 0.45 -1.63 -16.87
N TYR A 38 0.65 -0.45 -16.30
CA TYR A 38 1.06 0.74 -17.05
C TYR A 38 2.43 0.57 -17.71
N LEU A 39 3.43 0.09 -16.97
CA LEU A 39 4.78 -0.11 -17.52
C LEU A 39 4.79 -1.18 -18.61
N LEU A 40 3.98 -2.24 -18.48
CA LEU A 40 3.82 -3.25 -19.52
C LEU A 40 3.16 -2.65 -20.77
N TYR A 41 2.06 -1.91 -20.60
CA TYR A 41 1.40 -1.18 -21.69
C TYR A 41 2.38 -0.26 -22.41
N LEU A 42 3.12 0.56 -21.66
CA LEU A 42 4.09 1.49 -22.19
C LEU A 42 5.21 0.77 -22.95
N GLY A 43 5.75 -0.31 -22.40
CA GLY A 43 6.80 -1.11 -23.04
C GLY A 43 6.35 -1.75 -24.36
N VAL A 44 5.11 -2.25 -24.41
CA VAL A 44 4.52 -2.77 -25.66
C VAL A 44 4.33 -1.65 -26.68
N GLN A 45 3.90 -0.47 -26.24
CA GLN A 45 3.68 0.66 -27.14
C GLN A 45 5.00 1.22 -27.69
N LEU A 46 6.03 1.33 -26.85
CA LEU A 46 7.36 1.81 -27.23
C LEU A 46 8.05 0.89 -28.26
N ALA A 47 7.69 -0.40 -28.28
CA ALA A 47 8.16 -1.35 -29.29
C ALA A 47 7.50 -1.17 -30.67
N ARG A 48 6.37 -0.45 -30.74
CA ARG A 48 5.54 -0.31 -31.95
C ARG A 48 5.43 1.13 -32.45
N THR A 49 5.62 2.11 -31.58
CA THR A 49 5.34 3.52 -31.82
C THR A 49 6.47 4.38 -31.27
N PRO A 50 6.91 5.43 -31.99
CA PRO A 50 7.88 6.40 -31.48
C PRO A 50 7.37 7.07 -30.19
N ALA A 51 8.29 7.36 -29.27
CA ALA A 51 7.95 7.88 -27.93
C ALA A 51 7.06 9.15 -27.93
N HIS A 52 7.25 10.04 -28.90
CA HIS A 52 6.51 11.30 -29.00
C HIS A 52 5.07 11.16 -29.53
N GLU A 53 4.73 10.02 -30.15
CA GLU A 53 3.38 9.74 -30.66
C GLU A 53 2.54 8.95 -29.65
N ILE A 54 3.13 8.50 -28.54
CA ILE A 54 2.44 7.70 -27.53
C ILE A 54 1.58 8.61 -26.66
N GLU A 55 0.28 8.31 -26.59
CA GLU A 55 -0.64 8.94 -25.63
C GLU A 55 -0.42 8.40 -24.21
N TRP A 56 0.66 8.85 -23.56
CA TRP A 56 1.04 8.38 -22.22
C TRP A 56 0.26 9.05 -21.08
N VAL A 57 -0.22 10.29 -21.29
CA VAL A 57 -0.82 11.12 -20.24
C VAL A 57 -2.07 10.49 -19.64
N VAL A 58 -3.03 10.11 -20.48
CA VAL A 58 -4.32 9.57 -20.03
C VAL A 58 -4.15 8.22 -19.31
N PRO A 59 -3.41 7.23 -19.85
CA PRO A 59 -3.14 5.99 -19.13
C PRO A 59 -2.38 6.20 -17.82
N MET A 60 -1.42 7.13 -17.77
CA MET A 60 -0.69 7.44 -16.53
C MET A 60 -1.61 8.01 -15.45
N LEU A 61 -2.49 8.95 -15.82
CA LEU A 61 -3.46 9.52 -14.89
C LEU A 61 -4.47 8.48 -14.39
N TRP A 62 -4.95 7.61 -15.29
CA TRP A 62 -5.78 6.47 -14.89
C TRP A 62 -5.07 5.56 -13.91
N THR A 63 -3.77 5.33 -14.09
CA THR A 63 -2.98 4.47 -13.20
C THR A 63 -2.84 5.08 -11.81
N LEU A 64 -2.48 6.36 -11.73
CA LEU A 64 -2.38 7.10 -10.47
C LEU A 64 -3.74 7.20 -9.75
N GLY A 65 -4.80 7.48 -10.50
CA GLY A 65 -6.17 7.55 -9.98
C GLY A 65 -6.67 6.19 -9.51
N ALA A 66 -6.51 5.15 -10.33
CA ALA A 66 -6.96 3.80 -10.04
C ALA A 66 -6.19 3.17 -8.87
N SER A 67 -4.91 3.51 -8.65
CA SER A 67 -4.17 3.01 -7.49
C SER A 67 -4.74 3.56 -6.18
N VAL A 68 -5.05 4.86 -6.15
CA VAL A 68 -5.63 5.51 -4.96
C VAL A 68 -7.04 4.97 -4.72
N VAL A 69 -7.91 5.07 -5.72
CA VAL A 69 -9.30 4.60 -5.62
C VAL A 69 -9.36 3.10 -5.34
N GLY A 70 -8.52 2.31 -5.99
CA GLY A 70 -8.42 0.86 -5.80
C GLY A 70 -8.00 0.48 -4.39
N SER A 71 -7.04 1.18 -3.80
CA SER A 71 -6.62 0.94 -2.40
C SER A 71 -7.74 1.22 -1.39
N ILE A 72 -8.51 2.29 -1.62
CA ILE A 72 -9.66 2.67 -0.78
C ILE A 72 -10.75 1.60 -0.91
N LEU A 73 -11.12 1.22 -2.14
CA LEU A 73 -12.12 0.18 -2.40
C LEU A 73 -11.70 -1.16 -1.79
N LEU A 74 -10.44 -1.56 -1.92
CA LEU A 74 -9.94 -2.81 -1.36
C LEU A 74 -10.02 -2.84 0.16
N THR A 75 -9.72 -1.72 0.82
CA THR A 75 -9.84 -1.58 2.28
C THR A 75 -11.31 -1.65 2.73
N ILE A 76 -12.21 -0.97 2.03
CA ILE A 76 -13.66 -0.98 2.30
C ILE A 76 -14.21 -2.40 2.14
N VAL A 77 -13.96 -3.05 1.00
CA VAL A 77 -14.42 -4.41 0.72
C VAL A 77 -13.84 -5.40 1.73
N GLY A 78 -12.56 -5.30 2.06
CA GLY A 78 -11.92 -6.15 3.06
C GLY A 78 -12.53 -6.01 4.45
N THR A 79 -12.96 -4.81 4.84
CA THR A 79 -13.63 -4.56 6.11
C THR A 79 -15.04 -5.15 6.12
N ILE A 80 -15.81 -4.93 5.04
CA ILE A 80 -17.16 -5.48 4.88
C ILE A 80 -17.12 -7.02 4.88
N VAL A 81 -16.30 -7.63 4.03
CA VAL A 81 -16.18 -9.09 3.95
C VAL A 81 -15.68 -9.67 5.27
N GLY A 82 -14.72 -9.01 5.93
CA GLY A 82 -14.20 -9.43 7.24
C GLY A 82 -15.29 -9.43 8.32
N SER A 83 -16.09 -8.36 8.40
CA SER A 83 -17.18 -8.26 9.36
C SER A 83 -18.29 -9.29 9.13
N VAL A 84 -18.66 -9.57 7.87
CA VAL A 84 -19.68 -10.57 7.51
C VAL A 84 -19.19 -12.00 7.78
N THR A 85 -17.96 -12.32 7.38
CA THR A 85 -17.38 -13.65 7.62
C THR A 85 -17.23 -13.92 9.11
N ALA A 86 -16.81 -12.92 9.89
CA ALA A 86 -16.72 -13.03 11.34
C ALA A 86 -18.09 -13.15 12.02
N THR A 87 -19.16 -12.56 11.48
CA THR A 87 -20.52 -12.75 12.02
C THR A 87 -21.08 -14.13 11.69
N ILE A 88 -20.92 -14.61 10.45
CA ILE A 88 -21.37 -15.94 10.03
C ILE A 88 -20.58 -17.05 10.76
N GLY A 89 -19.26 -16.92 10.86
CA GLY A 89 -18.41 -17.88 11.57
C GLY A 89 -18.72 -17.98 13.07
N ARG A 90 -19.04 -16.84 13.71
CA ARG A 90 -19.49 -16.83 15.12
C ARG A 90 -20.87 -17.46 15.32
N ALA A 91 -21.79 -17.25 14.37
CA ALA A 91 -23.10 -17.91 14.38
C ALA A 91 -22.98 -19.44 14.20
N ALA A 92 -22.04 -19.90 13.36
CA ALA A 92 -21.76 -21.32 13.17
C ALA A 92 -21.02 -21.96 14.36
N ALA A 93 -20.21 -21.19 15.09
CA ALA A 93 -19.40 -21.69 16.21
C ALA A 93 -20.13 -21.69 17.58
N GLY A 94 -21.35 -21.15 17.66
CA GLY A 94 -22.15 -21.15 18.90
C GLY A 94 -21.58 -20.32 20.06
N ARG A 95 -20.55 -19.50 19.82
CA ARG A 95 -19.90 -18.67 20.85
C ARG A 95 -20.56 -17.30 20.90
N THR A 96 -21.59 -17.16 21.73
CA THR A 96 -22.19 -15.87 22.13
C THR A 96 -21.39 -15.26 23.27
N GLU A 97 -20.17 -14.80 22.98
CA GLU A 97 -19.49 -13.87 23.89
C GLU A 97 -19.66 -12.44 23.39
N HIS A 98 -20.31 -11.64 24.23
CA HIS A 98 -20.65 -10.24 23.98
C HIS A 98 -19.43 -9.35 24.24
N HIS A 99 -18.35 -9.55 23.49
CA HIS A 99 -17.25 -8.59 23.43
C HIS A 99 -17.41 -7.81 22.12
N ALA A 100 -17.86 -6.57 22.25
CA ALA A 100 -17.85 -5.63 21.12
C ALA A 100 -16.44 -5.60 20.52
N PRO A 101 -16.28 -5.68 19.18
CA PRO A 101 -14.97 -5.46 18.59
C PRO A 101 -14.61 -4.01 18.91
N VAL A 102 -13.72 -3.82 19.89
CA VAL A 102 -13.04 -2.55 20.06
C VAL A 102 -12.24 -2.42 18.77
N VAL A 103 -12.77 -1.64 17.84
CA VAL A 103 -11.97 -1.10 16.74
C VAL A 103 -10.96 -0.23 17.46
N GLU A 104 -9.80 -0.82 17.76
CA GLU A 104 -8.68 -0.10 18.34
C GLU A 104 -8.12 0.79 17.23
N SER A 105 -8.85 1.87 16.94
CA SER A 105 -8.46 2.99 16.10
C SER A 105 -7.61 3.97 16.91
N GLY A 106 -6.70 3.43 17.73
CA GLY A 106 -5.66 4.20 18.37
C GLY A 106 -4.46 4.19 17.45
N THR A 107 -4.23 5.27 16.71
CA THR A 107 -2.88 5.55 16.18
C THR A 107 -1.97 5.69 17.40
N ASP A 108 -1.31 4.60 17.78
CA ASP A 108 -0.33 4.62 18.87
C ASP A 108 0.88 5.46 18.41
N ALA A 109 1.60 6.09 19.35
CA ALA A 109 2.79 6.90 19.06
C ALA A 109 3.84 6.11 18.23
N ARG A 110 3.78 4.78 18.28
CA ARG A 110 4.55 3.84 17.45
C ARG A 110 4.25 3.96 15.95
N ASP A 111 2.98 4.11 15.55
CA ASP A 111 2.59 4.22 14.14
C ASP A 111 3.06 5.56 13.54
N ASP A 112 3.10 6.63 14.35
CA ASP A 112 3.63 7.93 13.93
C ASP A 112 5.15 7.88 13.67
N GLU A 113 5.93 7.21 14.53
CA GLU A 113 7.38 7.10 14.34
C GLU A 113 7.74 6.23 13.11
N ILE A 114 6.95 5.19 12.83
CA ILE A 114 7.06 4.37 11.62
C ILE A 114 6.74 5.20 10.38
N GLY A 115 5.68 6.03 10.44
CA GLY A 115 5.32 6.99 9.39
C GLY A 115 6.46 7.94 9.08
N LEU A 116 7.10 8.53 10.10
CA LEU A 116 8.21 9.47 9.93
C LEU A 116 9.48 8.86 9.32
N ARG A 117 9.83 7.61 9.66
CA ARG A 117 10.99 6.93 9.08
C ARG A 117 10.77 6.55 7.62
N ALA A 118 9.58 6.02 7.30
CA ALA A 118 9.23 5.67 5.93
C ALA A 118 9.16 6.93 5.02
N HIS A 119 8.64 8.03 5.56
CA HIS A 119 8.52 9.30 4.84
C HIS A 119 9.88 9.89 4.44
N ARG A 120 10.92 9.78 5.29
CA ARG A 120 12.27 10.25 4.97
C ARG A 120 12.90 9.50 3.79
N ALA A 121 12.72 8.18 3.72
CA ALA A 121 13.22 7.39 2.60
C ALA A 121 12.53 7.78 1.28
N HIS A 122 11.22 8.00 1.33
CA HIS A 122 10.41 8.47 0.19
C HIS A 122 10.85 9.87 -0.29
N ILE A 123 11.10 10.82 0.63
CA ILE A 123 11.58 12.16 0.27
C ILE A 123 12.92 12.10 -0.48
N GLY A 124 13.84 11.23 -0.06
CA GLY A 124 15.13 11.07 -0.75
C GLY A 124 14.97 10.60 -2.21
N VAL A 125 14.07 9.65 -2.44
CA VAL A 125 13.76 9.14 -3.79
C VAL A 125 13.13 10.25 -4.65
N LEU A 126 12.16 10.99 -4.12
CA LEU A 126 11.54 12.10 -4.84
C LEU A 126 12.52 13.22 -5.16
N ALA A 127 13.40 13.57 -4.21
CA ALA A 127 14.41 14.61 -4.43
C ALA A 127 15.37 14.22 -5.56
N ALA A 128 15.85 12.98 -5.58
CA ALA A 128 16.69 12.47 -6.67
C ALA A 128 15.95 12.49 -8.02
N GLY A 129 14.68 12.07 -8.05
CA GLY A 129 13.87 12.11 -9.26
C GLY A 129 13.57 13.52 -9.74
N PHE A 130 13.38 14.47 -8.84
CA PHE A 130 13.20 15.89 -9.18
C PHE A 130 14.45 16.46 -9.85
N VAL A 131 15.63 16.18 -9.30
CA VAL A 131 16.91 16.57 -9.91
C VAL A 131 17.03 15.96 -11.31
N TRP A 132 16.72 14.67 -11.47
CA TRP A 132 16.75 14.04 -12.80
C TRP A 132 15.72 14.62 -13.77
N ALA A 133 14.53 14.99 -13.31
CA ALA A 133 13.52 15.63 -14.15
C ALA A 133 13.98 17.01 -14.62
N LEU A 134 14.67 17.77 -13.76
CA LEU A 134 15.29 19.03 -14.16
C LEU A 134 16.40 18.82 -15.19
N VAL A 135 17.24 17.80 -15.03
CA VAL A 135 18.26 17.45 -16.02
C VAL A 135 17.63 17.12 -17.37
N LEU A 136 16.57 16.30 -17.40
CA LEU A 136 15.84 15.99 -18.64
C LEU A 136 15.23 17.24 -19.27
N ALA A 137 14.64 18.13 -18.47
CA ALA A 137 14.09 19.39 -18.96
C ALA A 137 15.18 20.32 -19.53
N MET A 138 16.36 20.39 -18.91
CA MET A 138 17.50 21.16 -19.41
C MET A 138 18.06 20.60 -20.72
N LEU A 139 17.91 19.29 -20.95
CA LEU A 139 18.30 18.62 -22.19
C LEU A 139 17.22 18.67 -23.28
N ASP A 140 16.12 19.41 -23.05
CA ASP A 140 14.97 19.50 -23.95
C ASP A 140 14.41 18.11 -24.33
N ALA A 141 14.44 17.19 -23.37
CA ALA A 141 13.90 15.85 -23.57
C ALA A 141 12.38 15.90 -23.72
N ASP A 142 11.83 15.02 -24.57
CA ASP A 142 10.39 14.90 -24.75
C ASP A 142 9.67 14.77 -23.40
N THR A 143 8.52 15.45 -23.25
CA THR A 143 7.69 15.39 -22.04
C THR A 143 7.33 13.95 -21.65
N PHE A 144 7.30 13.03 -22.63
CA PHE A 144 7.19 11.59 -22.43
C PHE A 144 8.22 11.06 -21.41
N TRP A 145 9.50 11.39 -21.57
CA TRP A 145 10.56 10.88 -20.70
C TRP A 145 10.50 11.49 -19.31
N ILE A 146 10.19 12.78 -19.22
CA ILE A 146 10.05 13.50 -17.95
C ILE A 146 8.88 12.91 -17.15
N GLY A 147 7.72 12.73 -17.79
CA GLY A 147 6.53 12.17 -17.14
C GLY A 147 6.76 10.74 -16.66
N ASN A 148 7.32 9.87 -17.50
CA ASN A 148 7.57 8.48 -17.14
C ASN A 148 8.67 8.33 -16.09
N LEU A 149 9.69 9.20 -16.09
CA LEU A 149 10.67 9.25 -15.01
C LEU A 149 9.98 9.54 -13.67
N LEU A 150 9.17 10.60 -13.62
CA LEU A 150 8.46 10.98 -12.38
C LEU A 150 7.51 9.88 -11.92
N PHE A 151 6.83 9.20 -12.84
CA PHE A 151 5.99 8.05 -12.54
C PHE A 151 6.79 6.90 -11.91
N VAL A 152 7.94 6.54 -12.48
CA VAL A 152 8.80 5.47 -11.98
C VAL A 152 9.39 5.82 -10.61
N VAL A 153 9.87 7.05 -10.45
CA VAL A 153 10.40 7.55 -9.17
C VAL A 153 9.31 7.51 -8.09
N GLY A 154 8.11 8.02 -8.39
CA GLY A 154 6.99 8.00 -7.45
C GLY A 154 6.58 6.58 -7.08
N THR A 155 6.48 5.68 -8.06
CA THR A 155 6.18 4.26 -7.84
C THR A 155 7.26 3.61 -6.97
N ALA A 156 8.54 3.81 -7.27
CA ALA A 156 9.64 3.26 -6.49
C ALA A 156 9.62 3.79 -5.04
N GLY A 157 9.35 5.08 -4.85
CA GLY A 157 9.17 5.69 -3.54
C GLY A 157 8.05 5.02 -2.74
N ALA A 158 6.89 4.81 -3.36
CA ALA A 158 5.75 4.12 -2.74
C ALA A 158 6.08 2.66 -2.36
N LEU A 159 6.82 1.94 -3.21
CA LEU A 159 7.28 0.58 -2.91
C LEU A 159 8.28 0.55 -1.74
N VAL A 160 9.22 1.50 -1.69
CA VAL A 160 10.16 1.62 -0.56
C VAL A 160 9.42 1.93 0.73
N GLU A 161 8.45 2.86 0.69
CA GLU A 161 7.66 3.23 1.87
C GLU A 161 6.87 2.03 2.42
N THR A 162 6.12 1.34 1.56
CA THR A 162 5.29 0.19 1.94
C THR A 162 6.11 -1.00 2.41
N THR A 163 7.22 -1.34 1.74
CA THR A 163 8.11 -2.42 2.16
C THR A 163 8.80 -2.11 3.49
N THR A 164 9.16 -0.84 3.73
CA THR A 164 9.71 -0.40 5.02
C THR A 164 8.68 -0.57 6.14
N LYS A 165 7.43 -0.13 5.92
CA LYS A 165 6.32 -0.33 6.86
C LYS A 165 6.10 -1.83 7.17
N LEU A 166 6.01 -2.68 6.15
CA LEU A 166 5.87 -4.14 6.30
C LEU A 166 7.01 -4.78 7.08
N ARG A 167 8.26 -4.38 6.80
CA ARG A 167 9.42 -4.89 7.54
C ARG A 167 9.36 -4.48 9.00
N LEU A 168 8.92 -3.27 9.30
CA LEU A 168 8.76 -2.78 10.66
C LEU A 168 7.61 -3.49 11.40
N TYR A 169 6.48 -3.77 10.74
CA TYR A 169 5.41 -4.57 11.31
C TYR A 169 5.86 -6.01 11.62
N ARG A 170 6.56 -6.67 10.68
CA ARG A 170 7.01 -8.06 10.85
C ARG A 170 8.15 -8.26 11.84
N ARG A 171 9.06 -7.29 11.95
CA ARG A 171 10.26 -7.53 12.76
C ARG A 171 10.00 -7.50 14.25
N GLY A 172 8.89 -6.90 14.71
CA GLY A 172 8.63 -6.68 16.13
C GLY A 172 9.79 -5.91 16.76
N PHE A 173 9.61 -4.64 17.07
CA PHE A 173 10.45 -4.11 18.15
C PHE A 173 10.16 -4.88 19.43
#